data_AF-A0A2V8J614-F1
#
_entry.id   AF-A0A2V8J614-F1
#
_cell.length_a   1.000
_cell.length_b   1.000
_cell.length_c   1.000
_cell.angle_alpha   90.00
_cell.angle_beta   90.00
_cell.angle_gamma   90.00
#
_symmetry.space_group_name_H-M   'P 1'
#
loop_
_entity.id
_entity.type
_entity.pdbx_description
1 polymer ?
#
loop_
_entity_poly.entity_id
_entity_poly.type
_entity_poly.pdbx_seq_one_letter_code
_entity_poly.pdbx_strand_id
1 'polypeptide(L)'
;MSKEFEEIGHSGGKITFRIVTDPGGRRAFQVTISSDRPVPTVWIGVYALPQGVPVESIQLGGIGQLWNPAPFPGCWPVMIASDSEGKFGHNCPSCRAYWRSGPWPNICPYCRVKAAGYQFLSEAQHRYVRHYCEVLADALESKPDGEVIIDMDAVADAVGKEGEKPSFYVSEQKQQRKFTCTACEEFNDILGRFGYCSLCGTRNDLADFEEQTIPAIRERLKAGNAPEDCVRDAVASFDSFVAQVAKQLVEMVPLTDRRKKRLTTQRFHNLHEVRETFKNWFDIDVCAEMKEDECQATALMFLRRHVYEHNGGEVDQKYLDDSGDTTVRLKQRIHETQEDAHSLLNALVKMARNIHGTFHVLLPPISEPIEAFAERKERIARHRRGS
;
A
#
# COMPACT_ATOMS: atom_id res chain seq x y z
N MET A 1 23.69 -5.84 2.53
CA MET A 1 23.08 -4.88 1.58
C MET A 1 21.57 -5.02 1.71
N SER A 2 20.85 -3.90 1.82
CA SER A 2 19.39 -3.93 1.89
C SER A 2 18.85 -4.56 0.59
N LYS A 3 17.83 -5.44 0.67
CA LYS A 3 17.16 -6.06 -0.50
C LYS A 3 16.18 -5.09 -1.18
N GLU A 4 16.19 -3.81 -0.81
CA GLU A 4 15.34 -2.79 -1.42
C GLU A 4 15.81 -2.51 -2.85
N PHE A 5 14.85 -2.20 -3.73
CA PHE A 5 15.11 -1.86 -5.13
C PHE A 5 15.76 -2.97 -5.97
N GLU A 6 15.83 -4.18 -5.42
CA GLU A 6 16.26 -5.37 -6.12
C GLU A 6 15.28 -5.67 -7.28
N GLU A 7 15.86 -5.92 -8.44
CA GLU A 7 15.14 -6.38 -9.62
C GLU A 7 14.57 -7.78 -9.41
N ILE A 8 13.31 -7.97 -9.77
CA ILE A 8 12.62 -9.25 -9.72
C ILE A 8 12.34 -9.70 -11.13
N GLY A 9 12.75 -10.93 -11.43
CA GLY A 9 12.52 -11.53 -12.72
C GLY A 9 11.06 -11.84 -13.01
N HIS A 10 10.75 -11.90 -14.29
CA HIS A 10 9.48 -12.42 -14.79
C HIS A 10 9.26 -13.87 -14.33
N SER A 11 8.00 -14.30 -14.20
CA SER A 11 7.66 -15.71 -13.88
C SER A 11 7.98 -16.70 -15.02
N GLY A 12 8.42 -16.19 -16.17
CA GLY A 12 8.73 -16.95 -17.38
C GLY A 12 7.51 -17.40 -18.18
N GLY A 13 7.67 -18.49 -18.92
CA GLY A 13 6.66 -19.09 -19.78
C GLY A 13 6.75 -18.66 -21.24
N LYS A 14 5.83 -19.17 -22.05
CA LYS A 14 5.76 -18.95 -23.50
C LYS A 14 4.34 -18.61 -23.90
N ILE A 15 4.23 -17.63 -24.79
CA ILE A 15 3.00 -17.34 -25.53
C ILE A 15 3.21 -17.81 -26.96
N THR A 16 2.41 -18.77 -27.41
CA THR A 16 2.44 -19.27 -28.79
C THR A 16 1.21 -18.79 -29.53
N PHE A 17 1.42 -18.06 -30.62
CA PHE A 17 0.41 -17.75 -31.61
C PHE A 17 0.46 -18.79 -32.71
N ARG A 18 -0.58 -19.60 -32.83
CA ARG A 18 -0.76 -20.49 -33.98
C ARG A 18 -1.66 -19.81 -35.01
N ILE A 19 -1.10 -19.47 -36.16
CA ILE A 19 -1.81 -18.83 -37.26
C ILE A 19 -2.27 -19.88 -38.28
N VAL A 20 -3.54 -19.82 -38.68
CA VAL A 20 -4.16 -20.71 -39.66
C VAL A 20 -4.99 -19.89 -40.64
N THR A 21 -4.89 -20.22 -41.92
CA THR A 21 -5.68 -19.64 -42.99
C THR A 21 -6.80 -20.61 -43.38
N ASP A 22 -8.04 -20.16 -43.33
CA ASP A 22 -9.19 -20.96 -43.77
C ASP A 22 -9.21 -21.10 -45.32
N PRO A 23 -9.98 -22.04 -45.89
CA PRO A 23 -10.10 -22.19 -47.34
C PRO A 23 -10.63 -20.95 -48.07
N GLY A 24 -11.25 -20.01 -47.36
CA GLY A 24 -11.71 -18.72 -47.88
C GLY A 24 -10.68 -17.60 -47.78
N GLY A 25 -9.43 -17.91 -47.38
CA GLY A 25 -8.34 -16.95 -47.24
C GLY A 25 -8.40 -16.10 -45.97
N ARG A 26 -9.33 -16.37 -45.04
CA ARG A 26 -9.39 -15.65 -43.76
C ARG A 26 -8.38 -16.23 -42.80
N ARG A 27 -7.53 -15.36 -42.24
CA ARG A 27 -6.56 -15.74 -41.23
C ARG A 27 -7.17 -15.68 -39.84
N ALA A 28 -6.95 -16.73 -39.07
CA ALA A 28 -7.33 -16.84 -37.67
C ALA A 28 -6.09 -17.19 -36.84
N PHE A 29 -6.17 -16.94 -35.54
CA PHE A 29 -5.10 -17.30 -34.61
C PHE A 29 -5.65 -18.00 -33.36
N GLN A 30 -4.81 -18.83 -32.76
CA GLN A 30 -5.00 -19.40 -31.44
C GLN A 30 -3.85 -18.95 -30.53
N VAL A 31 -4.16 -18.58 -29.29
CA VAL A 31 -3.17 -18.25 -28.26
C VAL A 31 -3.04 -19.43 -27.31
N THR A 32 -1.81 -19.93 -27.14
CA THR A 32 -1.47 -20.94 -26.14
C THR A 32 -0.49 -20.34 -25.14
N ILE A 33 -0.74 -20.58 -23.85
CA ILE A 33 0.15 -20.18 -22.75
C ILE A 33 0.70 -21.44 -22.12
N SER A 34 2.02 -21.51 -21.95
CA SER A 34 2.67 -22.61 -21.23
C SER A 34 3.75 -22.08 -20.30
N SER A 35 3.90 -22.66 -19.11
CA SER A 35 5.01 -22.38 -18.21
C SER A 35 5.40 -23.65 -17.47
N ASP A 36 6.70 -23.90 -17.37
CA ASP A 36 7.32 -25.01 -16.65
C ASP A 36 8.30 -24.53 -15.56
N ARG A 37 8.40 -23.21 -15.34
CA ARG A 37 9.30 -22.66 -14.33
C ARG A 37 8.77 -22.94 -12.91
N PRO A 38 9.65 -23.31 -11.96
CA PRO A 38 9.27 -23.65 -10.59
C PRO A 38 9.08 -22.39 -9.72
N VAL A 39 8.36 -21.38 -10.22
CA VAL A 39 8.08 -20.12 -9.53
C VAL A 39 6.59 -19.80 -9.54
N PRO A 40 6.06 -19.09 -8.54
CA PRO A 40 4.70 -18.57 -8.59
C PRO A 40 4.41 -17.84 -9.89
N THR A 41 3.30 -18.19 -10.54
CA THR A 41 2.88 -17.59 -11.80
C THR A 41 1.38 -17.27 -11.72
N VAL A 42 1.03 -16.01 -11.94
CA VAL A 42 -0.35 -15.54 -12.09
C VAL A 42 -0.50 -14.94 -13.48
N TRP A 43 -1.58 -15.26 -14.17
CA TRP A 43 -1.89 -14.71 -15.49
C TRP A 43 -3.12 -13.80 -15.41
N ILE A 44 -3.02 -12.65 -16.05
CA ILE A 44 -4.12 -11.72 -16.25
C ILE A 44 -4.31 -11.47 -17.74
N GLY A 45 -5.50 -11.00 -18.12
CA GLY A 45 -5.80 -10.60 -19.49
C GLY A 45 -6.18 -9.12 -19.55
N VAL A 46 -5.79 -8.45 -20.64
CA VAL A 46 -6.31 -7.13 -21.02
C VAL A 46 -6.73 -7.15 -22.48
N TYR A 47 -7.77 -6.40 -22.83
CA TYR A 47 -8.02 -6.03 -24.21
C TYR A 47 -7.09 -4.88 -24.60
N ALA A 48 -6.43 -5.01 -25.74
CA ALA A 48 -5.60 -3.96 -26.31
C ALA A 48 -5.95 -3.71 -27.78
N LEU A 49 -5.85 -2.45 -28.22
CA LEU A 49 -5.87 -2.12 -29.64
C LEU A 49 -4.63 -2.70 -30.34
N PRO A 50 -4.67 -2.95 -31.66
CA PRO A 50 -3.52 -3.49 -32.41
C PRO A 50 -2.22 -2.68 -32.27
N GLN A 51 -2.30 -1.40 -31.90
CA GLN A 51 -1.14 -0.55 -31.62
C GLN A 51 -0.51 -0.79 -30.22
N GLY A 52 -1.02 -1.75 -29.45
CA GLY A 52 -0.54 -2.06 -28.11
C GLY A 52 -1.05 -1.12 -27.01
N VAL A 53 -2.22 -0.52 -27.20
CA VAL A 53 -2.86 0.35 -26.20
C VAL A 53 -3.90 -0.45 -25.42
N PRO A 54 -3.70 -0.72 -24.12
CA PRO A 54 -4.67 -1.43 -23.30
C PRO A 54 -5.90 -0.55 -23.05
N VAL A 55 -7.09 -1.16 -23.12
CA VAL A 55 -8.38 -0.46 -23.05
C VAL A 55 -9.34 -1.03 -22.01
N GLU A 56 -9.18 -2.28 -21.60
CA GLU A 56 -10.00 -2.89 -20.53
C GLU A 56 -9.34 -4.16 -19.97
N SER A 57 -9.63 -4.51 -18.72
CA SER A 57 -9.25 -5.81 -18.13
C SER A 57 -10.18 -6.93 -18.61
N ILE A 58 -9.62 -8.12 -18.86
CA ILE A 58 -10.39 -9.32 -19.17
C ILE A 58 -10.77 -10.03 -17.86
N GLN A 59 -12.06 -10.29 -17.68
CA GLN A 59 -12.59 -11.13 -16.63
C GLN A 59 -12.43 -12.60 -17.06
N LEU A 60 -11.29 -13.19 -16.69
CA LEU A 60 -11.01 -14.61 -16.88
C LEU A 60 -11.94 -15.41 -15.95
N GLY A 61 -13.11 -15.79 -16.47
CA GLY A 61 -14.09 -16.62 -15.76
C GLY A 61 -13.61 -18.06 -15.57
N GLY A 62 -14.46 -18.88 -14.95
CA GLY A 62 -14.24 -20.32 -14.82
C GLY A 62 -14.31 -21.07 -16.16
N ILE A 63 -13.99 -22.36 -16.14
CA ILE A 63 -14.10 -23.22 -17.33
C ILE A 63 -15.51 -23.13 -17.92
N GLY A 64 -15.61 -22.78 -19.20
CA GLY A 64 -16.89 -22.63 -19.91
C GLY A 64 -17.59 -21.28 -19.74
N GLN A 65 -17.03 -20.36 -18.93
CA GLN A 65 -17.52 -18.99 -18.85
C GLN A 65 -16.88 -18.14 -19.94
N LEU A 66 -17.71 -17.36 -20.64
CA LEU A 66 -17.25 -16.40 -21.62
C LEU A 66 -16.53 -15.25 -20.91
N TRP A 67 -15.50 -14.70 -21.56
CA TRP A 67 -14.91 -13.44 -21.16
C TRP A 67 -15.91 -12.29 -21.37
N ASN A 68 -15.74 -11.20 -20.63
CA ASN A 68 -16.45 -9.95 -20.94
C ASN A 68 -16.17 -9.53 -22.39
N PRO A 69 -17.12 -8.93 -23.11
CA PRO A 69 -16.88 -8.51 -24.49
C PRO A 69 -15.81 -7.42 -24.55
N ALA A 70 -15.06 -7.37 -25.66
CA ALA A 70 -14.13 -6.28 -25.90
C ALA A 70 -14.86 -4.93 -26.01
N PRO A 71 -14.29 -3.85 -25.47
CA PRO A 71 -14.94 -2.53 -25.48
C PRO A 71 -15.01 -1.91 -26.88
N PHE A 72 -14.07 -2.29 -27.76
CA PHE A 72 -13.99 -1.78 -29.13
C PHE A 72 -13.77 -2.93 -30.14
N PRO A 73 -14.32 -2.82 -31.36
CA PRO A 73 -14.02 -3.76 -32.44
C PRO A 73 -12.52 -3.83 -32.74
N GLY A 74 -12.01 -5.04 -33.01
CA GLY A 74 -10.62 -5.24 -33.38
C GLY A 74 -9.63 -5.26 -32.21
N CYS A 75 -10.08 -5.20 -30.95
CA CYS A 75 -9.20 -5.44 -29.81
C CYS A 75 -8.67 -6.87 -29.83
N TRP A 76 -7.42 -7.04 -29.40
CA TRP A 76 -6.80 -8.34 -29.17
C TRP A 76 -6.72 -8.65 -27.67
N PRO A 77 -6.97 -9.91 -27.28
CA PRO A 77 -6.72 -10.35 -25.92
C PRO A 77 -5.21 -10.54 -25.71
N VAL A 78 -4.66 -9.77 -24.78
CA VAL A 78 -3.26 -9.83 -24.39
C VAL A 78 -3.13 -10.44 -23.02
N MET A 79 -2.32 -11.49 -22.90
CA MET A 79 -2.11 -12.23 -21.67
C MET A 79 -0.79 -11.79 -21.02
N ILE A 80 -0.86 -11.33 -19.77
CA ILE A 80 0.27 -10.79 -19.02
C ILE A 80 0.53 -11.71 -17.82
N ALA A 81 1.78 -12.10 -17.62
CA ALA A 81 2.20 -12.90 -16.46
C ALA A 81 2.75 -12.01 -15.34
N SER A 82 2.70 -12.53 -14.12
CA SER A 82 3.30 -11.92 -12.94
C SER A 82 4.83 -11.97 -12.97
N ASP A 83 5.46 -11.26 -12.02
CA ASP A 83 6.84 -11.55 -11.64
C ASP A 83 6.97 -12.92 -10.95
N SER A 84 8.21 -13.35 -10.68
CA SER A 84 8.55 -14.64 -10.08
C SER A 84 8.15 -14.77 -8.59
N GLU A 85 7.63 -13.70 -7.96
CA GLU A 85 7.00 -13.75 -6.64
C GLU A 85 5.46 -13.80 -6.74
N GLY A 86 4.91 -13.90 -7.95
CA GLY A 86 3.47 -13.93 -8.20
C GLY A 86 2.79 -12.58 -8.04
N LYS A 87 3.53 -11.47 -8.15
CA LYS A 87 3.02 -10.09 -8.00
C LYS A 87 3.13 -9.32 -9.31
N PHE A 88 2.49 -8.16 -9.34
CA PHE A 88 2.49 -7.26 -10.48
C PHE A 88 3.00 -5.91 -10.02
N GLY A 89 3.85 -5.28 -10.83
CA GLY A 89 4.16 -3.87 -10.68
C GLY A 89 3.07 -3.01 -11.29
N HIS A 90 2.98 -1.79 -10.77
CA HIS A 90 1.96 -0.83 -11.13
C HIS A 90 2.53 0.58 -11.18
N ASN A 91 2.05 1.40 -12.10
CA ASN A 91 2.37 2.82 -12.18
C ASN A 91 1.09 3.65 -12.08
N CYS A 92 1.11 4.69 -11.25
CA CYS A 92 -0.03 5.58 -11.11
C CYS A 92 -0.16 6.48 -12.35
N PRO A 93 -1.33 6.54 -13.03
CA PRO A 93 -1.51 7.44 -14.17
C PRO A 93 -1.50 8.92 -13.77
N SER A 94 -1.75 9.23 -12.49
CA SER A 94 -1.77 10.60 -11.96
C SER A 94 -0.39 11.04 -11.44
N CYS A 95 0.17 10.36 -10.44
CA CYS A 95 1.41 10.76 -9.80
C CYS A 95 2.67 10.04 -10.33
N ARG A 96 2.53 9.10 -11.29
CA ARG A 96 3.61 8.29 -11.89
C ARG A 96 4.39 7.38 -10.94
N ALA A 97 4.11 7.42 -9.64
CA ALA A 97 4.76 6.57 -8.65
C ALA A 97 4.49 5.08 -8.93
N TYR A 98 5.50 4.27 -8.60
CA TYR A 98 5.51 2.82 -8.79
C TYR A 98 5.22 2.08 -7.48
N TRP A 99 4.58 0.92 -7.54
CA TRP A 99 4.45 -0.04 -6.43
C TRP A 99 4.23 -1.45 -6.98
N ARG A 100 4.27 -2.47 -6.11
CA ARG A 100 3.81 -3.82 -6.45
C ARG A 100 2.66 -4.27 -5.56
N SER A 101 1.75 -5.03 -6.13
CA SER A 101 0.61 -5.64 -5.42
C SER A 101 0.11 -6.87 -6.17
N GLY A 102 -1.08 -7.37 -5.83
CA GLY A 102 -1.84 -8.27 -6.68
C GLY A 102 -2.21 -7.66 -8.05
N PRO A 103 -2.93 -8.43 -8.87
CA PRO A 103 -3.11 -8.15 -10.30
C PRO A 103 -3.89 -6.87 -10.62
N TRP A 104 -4.91 -6.57 -9.81
CA TRP A 104 -5.89 -5.54 -10.15
C TRP A 104 -6.06 -4.55 -8.99
N PRO A 105 -5.17 -3.55 -8.87
CA PRO A 105 -5.37 -2.47 -7.92
C PRO A 105 -6.54 -1.58 -8.37
N ASN A 106 -7.27 -1.03 -7.41
CA ASN A 106 -8.32 -0.04 -7.64
C ASN A 106 -7.86 1.38 -7.32
N ILE A 107 -6.77 1.52 -6.56
CA ILE A 107 -6.36 2.79 -5.99
C ILE A 107 -4.83 2.90 -5.89
N CYS A 108 -4.31 4.10 -6.16
CA CYS A 108 -2.89 4.39 -5.93
C CYS A 108 -2.57 4.45 -4.43
N PRO A 109 -1.55 3.73 -3.94
CA PRO A 109 -1.12 3.77 -2.53
C PRO A 109 -0.69 5.14 -2.01
N TYR A 110 -0.32 6.06 -2.91
CA TYR A 110 0.30 7.34 -2.55
C TYR A 110 -0.69 8.50 -2.65
N CYS A 111 -1.28 8.71 -3.83
CA CYS A 111 -2.14 9.87 -4.10
C CYS A 111 -3.65 9.53 -4.11
N ARG A 112 -4.02 8.28 -3.79
CA ARG A 112 -5.41 7.82 -3.68
C ARG A 112 -6.25 7.94 -4.97
N VAL A 113 -5.65 8.18 -6.13
CA VAL A 113 -6.40 8.19 -7.40
C VAL A 113 -7.02 6.82 -7.62
N LYS A 114 -8.30 6.79 -8.00
CA LYS A 114 -9.01 5.58 -8.38
C LYS A 114 -9.00 5.46 -9.91
N ALA A 115 -8.75 4.26 -10.40
CA ALA A 115 -8.76 3.94 -11.81
C ALA A 115 -9.06 2.45 -11.99
N ALA A 116 -9.41 2.03 -13.21
CA ALA A 116 -9.55 0.61 -13.51
C ALA A 116 -8.16 -0.07 -13.48
N GLY A 117 -8.12 -1.36 -13.15
CA GLY A 117 -6.86 -2.09 -12.97
C GLY A 117 -5.90 -1.99 -14.16
N TYR A 118 -6.40 -2.08 -15.40
CA TYR A 118 -5.58 -1.93 -16.61
C TYR A 118 -4.96 -0.53 -16.79
N GLN A 119 -5.45 0.49 -16.09
CA GLN A 119 -4.88 1.84 -16.13
C GLN A 119 -3.68 2.01 -15.19
N PHE A 120 -3.43 1.01 -14.35
CA PHE A 120 -2.30 0.97 -13.44
C PHE A 120 -1.16 0.08 -13.93
N LEU A 121 -1.23 -0.48 -15.14
CA LEU A 121 -0.16 -1.33 -15.67
C LEU A 121 1.21 -0.64 -15.55
N SER A 122 2.23 -1.41 -15.17
CA SER A 122 3.59 -0.87 -15.09
C SER A 122 4.10 -0.45 -16.47
N GLU A 123 5.10 0.43 -16.50
CA GLU A 123 5.81 0.76 -17.73
C GLU A 123 6.38 -0.49 -18.42
N ALA A 124 6.77 -1.50 -17.63
CA ALA A 124 7.26 -2.76 -18.13
C ALA A 124 6.15 -3.58 -18.80
N GLN A 125 4.98 -3.69 -18.16
CA GLN A 125 3.80 -4.33 -18.75
C GLN A 125 3.32 -3.62 -20.02
N HIS A 126 3.33 -2.29 -20.06
CA HIS A 126 2.99 -1.53 -21.29
C HIS A 126 3.92 -1.81 -22.47
N ARG A 127 5.23 -2.00 -22.22
CA ARG A 127 6.18 -2.41 -23.27
C ARG A 127 5.87 -3.82 -23.77
N TYR A 128 5.56 -4.74 -22.86
CA TYR A 128 5.18 -6.10 -23.22
C TYR A 128 3.87 -6.15 -24.02
N VAL A 129 2.84 -5.39 -23.63
CA VAL A 129 1.58 -5.31 -24.39
C VAL A 129 1.82 -4.84 -25.83
N ARG A 130 2.66 -3.81 -26.02
CA ARG A 130 3.07 -3.36 -27.36
C ARG A 130 3.78 -4.45 -28.15
N HIS A 131 4.78 -5.10 -27.54
CA HIS A 131 5.51 -6.19 -28.17
C HIS A 131 4.59 -7.36 -28.57
N TYR A 132 3.68 -7.76 -27.69
CA TYR A 132 2.71 -8.82 -27.95
C TYR A 132 1.85 -8.50 -29.18
N CYS A 133 1.32 -7.28 -29.24
CA CYS A 133 0.51 -6.83 -30.38
C CYS A 133 1.35 -6.76 -31.67
N GLU A 134 2.56 -6.21 -31.62
CA GLU A 134 3.46 -6.14 -32.79
C GLU A 134 3.78 -7.53 -33.35
N VAL A 135 4.10 -8.51 -32.48
CA VAL A 135 4.39 -9.88 -32.89
C VAL A 135 3.16 -10.55 -33.51
N LEU A 136 1.98 -10.35 -32.94
CA LEU A 136 0.73 -10.91 -33.48
C LEU A 136 0.33 -10.26 -34.80
N ALA A 137 0.48 -8.94 -34.93
CA ALA A 137 0.23 -8.21 -36.17
C ALA A 137 1.12 -8.73 -37.30
N ASP A 138 2.43 -8.80 -37.07
CA ASP A 138 3.39 -9.33 -38.04
C ASP A 138 3.08 -10.79 -38.42
N ALA A 139 2.72 -11.62 -37.44
CA ALA A 139 2.33 -13.01 -37.68
C ALA A 139 1.09 -13.14 -38.60
N LEU A 140 0.12 -12.22 -38.46
CA LEU A 140 -1.10 -12.20 -39.28
C LEU A 140 -0.87 -11.59 -40.67
N GLU A 141 0.06 -10.63 -40.81
CA GLU A 141 0.28 -9.92 -42.08
C GLU A 141 1.32 -10.62 -42.98
N SER A 142 2.46 -11.02 -42.41
CA SER A 142 3.67 -11.28 -43.19
C SER A 142 4.10 -12.75 -43.19
N LYS A 143 3.71 -13.52 -42.16
CA LYS A 143 4.20 -14.89 -41.97
C LYS A 143 3.29 -15.94 -42.61
N PRO A 144 3.82 -17.10 -43.05
CA PRO A 144 2.98 -18.24 -43.42
C PRO A 144 2.23 -18.79 -42.20
N ASP A 145 1.26 -19.68 -42.45
CA ASP A 145 0.64 -20.46 -41.39
C ASP A 145 1.69 -21.23 -40.58
N GLY A 146 1.52 -21.27 -39.26
CA GLY A 146 2.53 -21.81 -38.35
C GLY A 146 2.45 -21.23 -36.95
N GLU A 147 3.51 -21.43 -36.19
CA GLU A 147 3.63 -20.97 -34.81
C GLU A 147 4.63 -19.83 -34.68
N VAL A 148 4.26 -18.80 -33.92
CA VAL A 148 5.13 -17.69 -33.52
C VAL A 148 5.14 -17.66 -32.00
N ILE A 149 6.33 -17.62 -31.39
CA ILE A 149 6.49 -17.77 -29.95
C ILE A 149 7.12 -16.49 -29.37
N ILE A 150 6.49 -15.96 -28.32
CA ILE A 150 7.11 -15.02 -27.38
C ILE A 150 7.67 -15.85 -26.22
N ASP A 151 8.99 -15.88 -26.10
CA ASP A 151 9.69 -16.64 -25.07
C ASP A 151 10.01 -15.74 -23.87
N MET A 152 9.19 -15.83 -22.82
CA MET A 152 9.38 -15.07 -21.58
C MET A 152 10.41 -15.72 -20.64
N ASP A 153 10.84 -16.96 -20.91
CA ASP A 153 11.94 -17.58 -20.16
C ASP A 153 13.25 -16.86 -20.45
N ALA A 154 13.44 -16.42 -21.69
CA ALA A 154 14.59 -15.58 -22.06
C ALA A 154 14.63 -14.25 -21.28
N VAL A 155 13.47 -13.65 -20.99
CA VAL A 155 13.36 -12.44 -20.15
C VAL A 155 13.69 -12.76 -18.69
N ALA A 156 13.14 -13.85 -18.16
CA ALA A 156 13.41 -14.30 -16.80
C ALA A 156 14.90 -14.61 -16.59
N ASP A 157 15.56 -15.23 -17.57
CA ASP A 157 16.97 -15.58 -17.50
C ASP A 157 17.92 -14.39 -17.69
N ALA A 158 17.44 -13.25 -18.19
CA ALA A 158 18.23 -12.03 -18.38
C ALA A 158 18.36 -11.17 -17.11
N VAL A 159 17.64 -11.51 -16.04
CA VAL A 159 17.60 -10.73 -14.80
C VAL A 159 18.94 -10.77 -14.08
N GLY A 160 19.43 -9.61 -13.65
CA GLY A 160 20.73 -9.48 -12.97
C GLY A 160 21.96 -9.75 -13.84
N LYS A 161 21.81 -10.04 -15.14
CA LYS A 161 22.94 -10.17 -16.08
C LYS A 161 23.36 -8.79 -16.61
N GLU A 162 24.66 -8.54 -16.64
CA GLU A 162 25.26 -7.41 -17.36
C GLU A 162 25.35 -7.77 -18.86
N GLY A 163 24.71 -6.99 -19.74
CA GLY A 163 24.70 -7.26 -21.19
C GLY A 163 23.43 -6.77 -21.90
N GLU A 164 23.31 -7.12 -23.18
CA GLU A 164 22.14 -6.81 -24.01
C GLU A 164 20.94 -7.66 -23.55
N LYS A 165 19.92 -6.99 -23.01
CA LYS A 165 18.65 -7.61 -22.59
C LYS A 165 17.70 -7.69 -23.79
N PRO A 166 16.73 -8.63 -23.81
CA PRO A 166 15.71 -8.68 -24.86
C PRO A 166 15.03 -7.32 -25.05
N SER A 167 14.65 -6.98 -26.29
CA SER A 167 13.99 -5.69 -26.59
C SER A 167 12.68 -5.48 -25.82
N PHE A 168 12.03 -6.57 -25.41
CA PHE A 168 10.82 -6.59 -24.59
C PHE A 168 11.11 -6.93 -23.12
N TYR A 169 12.32 -6.68 -22.63
CA TYR A 169 12.70 -6.98 -21.26
C TYR A 169 11.79 -6.26 -20.24
N VAL A 170 11.16 -7.08 -19.40
CA VAL A 170 10.23 -6.70 -18.34
C VAL A 170 10.72 -7.29 -17.02
N SER A 171 11.00 -6.42 -16.07
CA SER A 171 11.27 -6.77 -14.68
C SER A 171 10.53 -5.81 -13.76
N GLU A 172 10.17 -6.33 -12.60
CA GLU A 172 9.55 -5.55 -11.54
C GLU A 172 10.57 -5.30 -10.43
N GLN A 173 10.27 -4.40 -9.49
CA GLN A 173 11.26 -3.96 -8.50
C GLN A 173 10.69 -4.02 -7.07
N LYS A 174 11.45 -4.62 -6.15
CA LYS A 174 11.13 -4.55 -4.71
C LYS A 174 11.14 -3.12 -4.22
N GLN A 175 10.17 -2.78 -3.38
CA GLN A 175 10.16 -1.48 -2.72
C GLN A 175 10.62 -1.61 -1.26
N GLN A 176 10.38 -0.56 -0.47
CA GLN A 176 10.90 -0.43 0.89
C GLN A 176 9.99 -1.09 1.93
N ARG A 177 8.68 -1.10 1.68
CA ARG A 177 7.71 -1.59 2.66
C ARG A 177 6.73 -2.58 2.04
N LYS A 178 6.85 -3.80 2.52
CA LYS A 178 5.89 -4.89 2.28
C LYS A 178 4.90 -4.97 3.42
N PHE A 179 3.61 -5.00 3.11
CA PHE A 179 2.55 -5.25 4.09
C PHE A 179 1.37 -5.96 3.45
N THR A 180 0.65 -6.73 4.27
CA THR A 180 -0.64 -7.32 3.91
C THR A 180 -1.73 -6.49 4.57
N CYS A 181 -2.71 -6.03 3.79
CA CYS A 181 -3.78 -5.21 4.31
C CYS A 181 -4.63 -6.00 5.33
N THR A 182 -4.81 -5.46 6.54
CA THR A 182 -5.61 -6.11 7.59
C THR A 182 -7.11 -6.16 7.25
N ALA A 183 -7.58 -5.28 6.37
CA ALA A 183 -8.98 -5.19 5.97
C ALA A 183 -9.37 -6.16 4.83
N CYS A 184 -8.53 -6.34 3.81
CA CYS A 184 -8.85 -7.16 2.63
C CYS A 184 -7.80 -8.22 2.25
N GLU A 185 -6.71 -8.35 3.03
CA GLU A 185 -5.59 -9.28 2.80
C GLU A 185 -4.78 -9.04 1.52
N GLU A 186 -4.99 -7.91 0.83
CA GLU A 186 -4.19 -7.57 -0.34
C GLU A 186 -2.73 -7.32 0.04
N PHE A 187 -1.81 -7.88 -0.74
CA PHE A 187 -0.38 -7.64 -0.60
C PHE A 187 0.01 -6.31 -1.24
N ASN A 188 0.85 -5.54 -0.56
CA ASN A 188 1.37 -4.27 -1.05
C ASN A 188 2.87 -4.19 -0.78
N ASP A 189 3.63 -3.71 -1.76
CA ASP A 189 5.06 -3.44 -1.69
C ASP A 189 5.29 -2.01 -2.25
N ILE A 190 5.44 -1.06 -1.34
CA ILE A 190 5.40 0.38 -1.62
C ILE A 190 6.72 1.07 -1.24
N LEU A 191 6.95 2.23 -1.86
CA LEU A 191 8.00 3.16 -1.48
C LEU A 191 7.62 3.86 -0.17
N GLY A 192 8.60 4.10 0.70
CA GLY A 192 8.38 4.66 2.03
C GLY A 192 7.72 3.66 2.99
N ARG A 193 7.19 4.17 4.11
CA ARG A 193 6.66 3.34 5.22
C ARG A 193 5.13 3.25 5.23
N PHE A 194 4.45 4.29 4.76
CA PHE A 194 3.01 4.45 4.90
C PHE A 194 2.33 4.63 3.54
N GLY A 195 1.16 4.04 3.38
CA GLY A 195 0.37 4.14 2.16
C GLY A 195 -1.01 3.50 2.29
N TYR A 196 -1.84 3.74 1.28
CA TYR A 196 -3.11 3.04 1.14
C TYR A 196 -2.89 1.63 0.60
N CYS A 197 -3.71 0.68 1.04
CA CYS A 197 -3.89 -0.58 0.34
C CYS A 197 -4.36 -0.30 -1.09
N SER A 198 -3.65 -0.83 -2.08
CA SER A 198 -3.92 -0.62 -3.50
C SER A 198 -5.25 -1.23 -4.00
N LEU A 199 -5.89 -2.08 -3.20
CA LEU A 199 -7.17 -2.71 -3.55
C LEU A 199 -8.36 -2.04 -2.83
N CYS A 200 -8.34 -1.96 -1.49
CA CYS A 200 -9.47 -1.40 -0.72
C CYS A 200 -9.27 0.05 -0.28
N GLY A 201 -8.06 0.61 -0.34
CA GLY A 201 -7.81 1.98 0.12
C GLY A 201 -7.78 2.16 1.64
N THR A 202 -7.69 1.09 2.45
CA THR A 202 -7.41 1.20 3.89
C THR A 202 -5.95 1.60 4.10
N ARG A 203 -5.68 2.57 4.98
CA ARG A 203 -4.32 3.01 5.32
C ARG A 203 -3.62 2.02 6.24
N ASN A 204 -2.33 1.77 6.01
CA ASN A 204 -1.52 0.85 6.82
C ASN A 204 -0.95 1.47 8.12
N ASP A 205 -1.10 2.78 8.32
CA ASP A 205 -0.49 3.52 9.43
C ASP A 205 -0.89 2.97 10.80
N LEU A 206 -2.17 2.62 10.99
CA LEU A 206 -2.65 2.08 12.27
C LEU A 206 -2.04 0.71 12.56
N ALA A 207 -2.03 -0.19 11.56
CA ALA A 207 -1.43 -1.51 11.73
C ALA A 207 0.08 -1.40 12.01
N ASP A 208 0.80 -0.52 11.31
CA ASP A 208 2.22 -0.28 11.59
C ASP A 208 2.46 0.31 12.99
N PHE A 209 1.59 1.23 13.44
CA PHE A 209 1.70 1.84 14.75
C PHE A 209 1.39 0.83 15.88
N GLU A 210 0.27 0.13 15.77
CA GLU A 210 -0.25 -0.78 16.80
C GLU A 210 0.49 -2.12 16.84
N GLU A 211 0.84 -2.70 15.70
CA GLU A 211 1.39 -4.06 15.63
C GLU A 211 2.92 -4.10 15.57
N GLN A 212 3.58 -2.97 15.27
CA GLN A 212 5.04 -2.92 15.15
C GLN A 212 5.68 -1.87 16.05
N THR A 213 5.23 -0.61 15.95
CA THR A 213 5.89 0.51 16.65
C THR A 213 5.71 0.44 18.16
N ILE A 214 4.47 0.35 18.63
CA ILE A 214 4.15 0.28 20.05
C ILE A 214 4.71 -1.00 20.69
N PRO A 215 4.59 -2.20 20.08
CA PRO A 215 5.22 -3.41 20.60
C PRO A 215 6.75 -3.31 20.69
N ALA A 216 7.43 -2.73 19.70
CA ALA A 216 8.88 -2.56 19.74
C ALA A 216 9.32 -1.64 20.91
N ILE A 217 8.59 -0.55 21.17
CA ILE A 217 8.84 0.30 22.34
C ILE A 217 8.57 -0.45 23.64
N ARG A 218 7.49 -1.24 23.69
CA ARG A 218 7.12 -2.05 24.85
C ARG A 218 8.18 -3.09 25.19
N GLU A 219 8.74 -3.78 24.19
CA GLU A 219 9.82 -4.75 24.42
C GLU A 219 11.11 -4.08 24.88
N ARG A 220 11.43 -2.88 24.36
CA ARG A 220 12.54 -2.08 24.88
C ARG A 220 12.36 -1.70 26.34
N LEU A 221 11.15 -1.32 26.75
CA LEU A 221 10.84 -0.99 28.14
C LEU A 221 11.00 -2.22 29.05
N LYS A 222 10.49 -3.39 28.62
CA LYS A 222 10.66 -4.67 29.35
C LYS A 222 12.12 -5.10 29.46
N ALA A 223 12.93 -4.79 28.44
CA ALA A 223 14.38 -5.07 28.44
C ALA A 223 15.18 -4.14 29.37
N GLY A 224 14.52 -3.22 30.09
CA GLY A 224 15.16 -2.35 31.09
C GLY A 224 15.66 -1.01 30.54
N ASN A 225 15.25 -0.61 29.34
CA ASN A 225 15.53 0.76 28.88
C ASN A 225 14.79 1.79 29.74
N ALA A 226 15.36 2.99 29.84
CA ALA A 226 14.80 4.08 30.64
C ALA A 226 13.35 4.38 30.21
N PRO A 227 12.39 4.43 31.14
CA PRO A 227 11.00 4.77 30.83
C PRO A 227 10.86 6.13 30.12
N GLU A 228 11.68 7.11 30.47
CA GLU A 228 11.68 8.46 29.88
C GLU A 228 12.04 8.43 28.39
N ASP A 229 13.02 7.60 27.99
CA ASP A 229 13.37 7.39 26.58
C ASP A 229 12.23 6.71 25.82
N CYS A 230 11.54 5.76 26.46
CA CYS A 230 10.40 5.08 25.86
C CYS A 230 9.21 6.02 25.68
N VAL A 231 8.93 6.88 26.65
CA VAL A 231 7.89 7.92 26.59
C VAL A 231 8.19 8.90 25.46
N ARG A 232 9.43 9.40 25.36
CA ARG A 232 9.86 10.28 24.26
C ARG A 232 9.59 9.63 22.90
N ASP A 233 10.08 8.42 22.71
CA ASP A 233 9.98 7.71 21.42
C ASP A 233 8.52 7.37 21.07
N ALA A 234 7.69 7.08 22.07
CA ALA A 234 6.26 6.82 21.90
C ALA A 234 5.50 8.06 21.41
N VAL A 235 5.70 9.21 22.07
CA VAL A 235 5.08 10.48 21.66
C VAL A 235 5.60 10.92 20.29
N ALA A 236 6.90 10.81 20.02
CA ALA A 236 7.46 11.13 18.70
C ALA A 236 6.91 10.24 17.58
N SER A 237 6.67 8.96 17.87
CA SER A 237 6.04 8.03 16.93
C SER A 237 4.58 8.39 16.67
N PHE A 238 3.83 8.77 17.72
CA PHE A 238 2.44 9.21 17.57
C PHE A 238 2.34 10.52 16.78
N ASP A 239 3.21 11.51 17.05
CA ASP A 239 3.31 12.74 16.26
C ASP A 239 3.50 12.43 14.78
N SER A 240 4.36 11.46 14.47
CA SER A 240 4.62 11.02 13.09
C SER A 240 3.37 10.40 12.46
N PHE A 241 2.63 9.57 13.21
CA PHE A 241 1.35 8.99 12.78
C PHE A 241 0.31 10.09 12.46
N VAL A 242 0.09 11.02 13.38
CA VAL A 242 -0.86 12.14 13.20
C VAL A 242 -0.45 13.02 12.02
N ALA A 243 0.86 13.27 11.85
CA ALA A 243 1.37 14.03 10.72
C ALA A 243 1.08 13.37 9.36
N GLN A 244 1.10 12.04 9.27
CA GLN A 244 0.70 11.36 8.02
C GLN A 244 -0.79 11.55 7.74
N VAL A 245 -1.64 11.41 8.76
CA VAL A 245 -3.09 11.65 8.63
C VAL A 245 -3.35 13.10 8.20
N ALA A 246 -2.68 14.07 8.83
CA ALA A 246 -2.79 15.49 8.50
C ALA A 246 -2.42 15.78 7.04
N LYS A 247 -1.33 15.20 6.52
CA LYS A 247 -0.94 15.35 5.10
C LYS A 247 -2.04 14.88 4.16
N GLN A 248 -2.66 13.75 4.48
CA GLN A 248 -3.75 13.21 3.66
C GLN A 248 -5.01 14.05 3.72
N LEU A 249 -5.37 14.56 4.91
CA LEU A 249 -6.50 15.48 5.04
C LEU A 249 -6.27 16.78 4.24
N VAL A 250 -5.03 17.29 4.22
CA VAL A 250 -4.66 18.48 3.45
C VAL A 250 -4.79 18.25 1.93
N GLU A 251 -4.45 17.06 1.45
CA GLU A 251 -4.55 16.69 0.04
C GLU A 251 -6.00 16.43 -0.40
N MET A 252 -6.81 15.83 0.48
CA MET A 252 -8.14 15.31 0.11
C MET A 252 -9.31 16.20 0.51
N VAL A 253 -9.13 17.09 1.50
CA VAL A 253 -10.17 17.99 2.00
C VAL A 253 -9.90 19.42 1.50
N PRO A 254 -10.89 20.10 0.88
CA PRO A 254 -10.75 21.51 0.54
C PRO A 254 -10.55 22.38 1.78
N LEU A 255 -9.35 22.95 1.91
CA LEU A 255 -8.95 23.80 3.03
C LEU A 255 -8.35 25.10 2.52
N THR A 256 -8.48 26.18 3.30
CA THR A 256 -7.76 27.44 3.04
C THR A 256 -6.26 27.25 3.24
N ASP A 257 -5.43 28.04 2.55
CA ASP A 257 -3.96 27.93 2.66
C ASP A 257 -3.46 28.10 4.09
N ARG A 258 -4.13 28.94 4.90
CA ARG A 258 -3.84 29.09 6.32
C ARG A 258 -4.01 27.77 7.09
N ARG A 259 -5.11 27.06 6.84
CA ARG A 259 -5.40 25.76 7.48
C ARG A 259 -4.43 24.68 7.01
N LYS A 260 -4.13 24.64 5.70
CA LYS A 260 -3.13 23.72 5.14
C LYS A 260 -1.77 23.92 5.79
N LYS A 261 -1.27 25.16 5.81
CA LYS A 261 0.01 25.50 6.47
C LYS A 261 0.01 25.05 7.92
N ARG A 262 -1.04 25.40 8.70
CA ARG A 262 -1.15 24.98 10.11
C ARG A 262 -0.97 23.47 10.26
N LEU A 263 -1.71 22.64 9.51
CA LEU A 263 -1.61 21.18 9.61
C LEU A 263 -0.25 20.61 9.17
N THR A 264 0.42 21.25 8.20
CA THR A 264 1.71 20.76 7.69
C THR A 264 2.93 21.24 8.49
N THR A 265 2.81 22.35 9.23
CA THR A 265 3.93 22.94 10.00
C THR A 265 3.79 22.76 11.51
N GLN A 266 2.59 22.46 12.00
CA GLN A 266 2.35 22.23 13.42
C GLN A 266 3.07 20.96 13.87
N ARG A 267 3.81 21.08 14.97
CA ARG A 267 4.30 19.91 15.72
C ARG A 267 3.17 19.49 16.67
N PHE A 268 2.88 18.20 16.75
CA PHE A 268 1.73 17.67 17.49
C PHE A 268 2.01 17.47 19.01
N HIS A 269 2.96 18.25 19.55
CA HIS A 269 3.46 18.15 20.93
C HIS A 269 2.49 18.64 22.02
N ASN A 270 1.41 19.34 21.65
CA ASN A 270 0.35 19.75 22.58
C ASN A 270 -0.94 19.01 22.22
N LEU A 271 -1.27 17.96 22.99
CA LEU A 271 -2.42 17.11 22.70
C LEU A 271 -3.76 17.87 22.69
N HIS A 272 -3.94 18.86 23.57
CA HIS A 272 -5.17 19.67 23.61
C HIS A 272 -5.37 20.44 22.31
N GLU A 273 -4.30 21.07 21.80
CA GLU A 273 -4.36 21.77 20.52
C GLU A 273 -4.64 20.82 19.36
N VAL A 274 -4.05 19.62 19.37
CA VAL A 274 -4.31 18.59 18.35
C VAL A 274 -5.77 18.17 18.38
N ARG A 275 -6.29 17.82 19.57
CA ARG A 275 -7.68 17.42 19.77
C ARG A 275 -8.64 18.48 19.27
N GLU A 276 -8.45 19.73 19.69
CA GLU A 276 -9.30 20.85 19.26
C GLU A 276 -9.22 21.09 17.75
N THR A 277 -8.03 21.03 17.16
CA THR A 277 -7.87 21.25 15.72
C THR A 277 -8.55 20.15 14.92
N PHE A 278 -8.31 18.88 15.26
CA PHE A 278 -8.86 17.74 14.53
C PHE A 278 -10.37 17.61 14.71
N LYS A 279 -10.87 17.81 15.94
CA LYS A 279 -12.30 17.77 16.24
C LYS A 279 -13.05 18.90 15.54
N ASN A 280 -12.59 20.15 15.67
CA ASN A 280 -13.31 21.28 15.11
C ASN A 280 -13.25 21.35 13.59
N TRP A 281 -12.23 20.79 12.94
CA TRP A 281 -12.06 20.89 11.49
C TRP A 281 -12.51 19.65 10.73
N PHE A 282 -12.44 18.48 11.36
CA PHE A 282 -12.69 17.19 10.70
C PHE A 282 -13.61 16.26 11.50
N ASP A 283 -14.12 16.69 12.66
CA ASP A 283 -14.90 15.87 13.58
C ASP A 283 -14.14 14.64 14.12
N ILE A 284 -12.80 14.70 14.11
CA ILE A 284 -11.93 13.65 14.64
C ILE A 284 -11.59 13.98 16.10
N ASP A 285 -12.33 13.41 17.06
CA ASP A 285 -11.95 13.48 18.48
C ASP A 285 -10.88 12.43 18.81
N VAL A 286 -9.64 12.90 18.98
CA VAL A 286 -8.49 12.03 19.28
C VAL A 286 -8.67 11.25 20.59
N CYS A 287 -9.35 11.84 21.59
CA CYS A 287 -9.64 11.21 22.87
C CYS A 287 -11.05 10.58 22.91
N ALA A 288 -11.67 10.27 21.76
CA ALA A 288 -12.95 9.56 21.75
C ALA A 288 -12.89 8.28 22.62
N GLU A 289 -13.95 8.01 23.36
CA GLU A 289 -14.07 6.83 24.26
C GLU A 289 -13.02 6.74 25.39
N MET A 290 -12.16 7.75 25.55
CA MET A 290 -11.25 7.86 26.69
C MET A 290 -11.95 8.61 27.83
N LYS A 291 -11.65 8.20 29.07
CA LYS A 291 -12.07 9.00 30.22
C LYS A 291 -11.29 10.31 30.25
N GLU A 292 -11.88 11.36 30.80
CA GLU A 292 -11.25 12.69 30.80
C GLU A 292 -9.95 12.69 31.62
N ASP A 293 -9.90 11.99 32.75
CA ASP A 293 -8.68 11.80 33.55
C ASP A 293 -7.58 11.07 32.77
N GLU A 294 -7.93 10.04 32.00
CA GLU A 294 -7.01 9.33 31.10
C GLU A 294 -6.44 10.26 30.01
N CYS A 295 -7.29 11.08 29.37
CA CYS A 295 -6.86 12.03 28.35
C CYS A 295 -5.96 13.12 28.94
N GLN A 296 -6.28 13.64 30.14
CA GLN A 296 -5.45 14.63 30.83
C GLN A 296 -4.09 14.07 31.26
N ALA A 297 -4.06 12.85 31.81
CA ALA A 297 -2.81 12.17 32.15
C ALA A 297 -1.95 11.95 30.89
N THR A 298 -2.56 11.59 29.76
CA THR A 298 -1.87 11.45 28.48
C THR A 298 -1.33 12.78 27.98
N ALA A 299 -2.12 13.86 28.08
CA ALA A 299 -1.68 15.21 27.69
C ALA A 299 -0.45 15.67 28.50
N LEU A 300 -0.39 15.33 29.79
CA LEU A 300 0.78 15.61 30.63
C LEU A 300 2.04 14.91 30.09
N MET A 301 1.93 13.66 29.65
CA MET A 301 3.05 12.91 29.07
C MET A 301 3.58 13.54 27.77
N PHE A 302 2.72 14.13 26.96
CA PHE A 302 3.14 14.90 25.77
C PHE A 302 3.98 16.12 26.16
N LEU A 303 3.61 16.81 27.24
CA LEU A 303 4.39 17.94 27.77
C LEU A 303 5.71 17.48 28.41
N ARG A 304 5.72 16.31 29.06
CA ARG A 304 6.95 15.73 29.63
C ARG A 304 7.98 15.31 28.57
N ARG A 305 7.55 14.99 27.34
CA ARG A 305 8.50 14.80 26.21
C ARG A 305 9.44 16.00 26.04
N HIS A 306 8.93 17.23 26.12
CA HIS A 306 9.76 18.45 26.03
C HIS A 306 10.83 18.47 27.13
N VAL A 307 10.44 18.12 28.36
CA VAL A 307 11.34 18.04 29.50
C VAL A 307 12.46 17.00 29.26
N TYR A 308 12.14 15.84 28.69
CA TYR A 308 13.12 14.80 28.38
C TYR A 308 14.01 15.13 27.17
N GLU A 309 13.46 15.72 26.11
CA GLU A 309 14.21 16.03 24.88
C GLU A 309 15.12 17.25 25.02
N HIS A 310 14.68 18.26 25.78
CA HIS A 310 15.32 19.58 25.76
C HIS A 310 15.93 20.01 27.08
N ASN A 311 15.49 19.44 28.21
CA ASN A 311 15.95 19.89 29.53
C ASN A 311 16.52 18.76 30.40
N GLY A 312 16.95 17.64 29.80
CA GLY A 312 17.60 16.53 30.52
C GLY A 312 16.72 15.87 31.60
N GLY A 313 15.41 16.03 31.51
CA GLY A 313 14.46 15.57 32.52
C GLY A 313 14.19 16.56 33.65
N GLU A 314 14.77 17.77 33.64
CA GLU A 314 14.50 18.81 34.63
C GLU A 314 13.27 19.65 34.24
N VAL A 315 12.43 19.98 35.22
CA VAL A 315 11.27 20.87 35.00
C VAL A 315 11.72 22.30 34.72
N ASP A 316 11.25 22.87 33.63
CA ASP A 316 11.38 24.29 33.32
C ASP A 316 10.07 25.06 33.54
N GLN A 317 10.14 26.39 33.44
CA GLN A 317 8.96 27.24 33.62
C GLN A 317 7.91 26.98 32.54
N LYS A 318 8.36 26.67 31.31
CA LYS A 318 7.47 26.36 30.20
C LYS A 318 6.59 25.15 30.49
N TYR A 319 7.16 24.07 31.02
CA TYR A 319 6.41 22.89 31.43
C TYR A 319 5.36 23.25 32.48
N LEU A 320 5.73 24.00 33.53
CA LEU A 320 4.79 24.38 34.60
C LEU A 320 3.64 25.24 34.06
N ASP A 321 3.95 26.21 33.21
CA ASP A 321 2.96 27.12 32.61
C ASP A 321 2.00 26.36 31.68
N ASP A 322 2.53 25.45 30.85
CA ASP A 322 1.73 24.69 29.88
C ASP A 322 0.93 23.55 30.52
N SER A 323 1.45 22.91 31.57
CA SER A 323 0.84 21.74 32.22
C SER A 323 -0.07 22.07 33.40
N GLY A 324 0.21 23.15 34.13
CA GLY A 324 -0.39 23.41 35.43
C GLY A 324 -0.07 22.34 36.50
N ASP A 325 0.97 21.52 36.31
CA ASP A 325 1.33 20.42 37.20
C ASP A 325 1.84 20.96 38.55
N THR A 326 1.00 20.86 39.58
CA THR A 326 1.35 21.29 40.95
C THR A 326 2.11 20.22 41.75
N THR A 327 2.35 19.04 41.18
CA THR A 327 3.02 17.92 41.87
C THR A 327 4.54 17.97 41.78
N VAL A 328 5.07 18.82 40.89
CA VAL A 328 6.51 19.03 40.68
C VAL A 328 6.89 20.49 40.87
N ARG A 329 8.19 20.76 41.00
CA ARG A 329 8.75 22.12 41.18
C ARG A 329 9.77 22.43 40.11
N LEU A 330 10.00 23.73 39.85
CA LEU A 330 11.04 24.18 38.93
C LEU A 330 12.41 23.57 39.30
N LYS A 331 13.15 23.08 38.30
CA LYS A 331 14.40 22.31 38.42
C LYS A 331 14.30 20.94 39.08
N GLN A 332 13.12 20.47 39.45
CA GLN A 332 12.95 19.08 39.87
C GLN A 332 13.19 18.17 38.67
N ARG A 333 13.92 17.07 38.86
CA ARG A 333 14.03 16.03 37.85
C ARG A 333 12.79 15.14 37.89
N ILE A 334 12.12 14.96 36.76
CA ILE A 334 10.99 14.02 36.62
C ILE A 334 11.55 12.64 36.28
N HIS A 335 10.98 11.62 36.94
CA HIS A 335 11.23 10.22 36.65
C HIS A 335 9.91 9.53 36.32
N GLU A 336 9.92 8.72 35.27
CA GLU A 336 8.77 7.90 34.89
C GLU A 336 8.93 6.47 35.37
N THR A 337 7.83 5.86 35.77
CA THR A 337 7.81 4.42 36.05
C THR A 337 7.54 3.63 34.77
N GLN A 338 7.80 2.31 34.82
CA GLN A 338 7.37 1.43 33.72
C GLN A 338 5.84 1.42 33.56
N GLU A 339 5.10 1.61 34.66
CA GLU A 339 3.64 1.66 34.65
C GLU A 339 3.14 2.91 33.92
N ASP A 340 3.76 4.07 34.14
CA ASP A 340 3.45 5.31 33.44
C ASP A 340 3.65 5.16 31.93
N ALA A 341 4.80 4.61 31.53
CA ALA A 341 5.13 4.36 30.14
C ALA A 341 4.17 3.34 29.49
N HIS A 342 3.82 2.25 30.18
CA HIS A 342 2.83 1.29 29.68
C HIS A 342 1.43 1.91 29.53
N SER A 343 1.03 2.75 30.47
CA SER A 343 -0.25 3.47 30.43
C SER A 343 -0.32 4.40 29.23
N LEU A 344 0.75 5.17 28.98
CA LEU A 344 0.87 6.01 27.78
C LEU A 344 0.78 5.18 26.50
N LEU A 345 1.53 4.08 26.38
CA LEU A 345 1.49 3.23 25.18
C LEU A 345 0.09 2.70 24.88
N ASN A 346 -0.69 2.35 25.91
CA ASN A 346 -2.08 1.93 25.76
C ASN A 346 -2.98 3.07 25.29
N ALA A 347 -2.83 4.26 25.90
CA ALA A 347 -3.60 5.46 25.53
C ALA A 347 -3.33 5.86 24.06
N LEU A 348 -2.08 5.86 23.63
CA LEU A 348 -1.70 6.19 22.25
C LEU A 348 -2.32 5.24 21.21
N VAL A 349 -2.45 3.94 21.52
CA VAL A 349 -3.14 2.98 20.64
C VAL A 349 -4.62 3.33 20.53
N LYS A 350 -5.30 3.64 21.65
CA LYS A 350 -6.71 4.07 21.62
C LYS A 350 -6.87 5.32 20.75
N MET A 351 -6.03 6.33 20.97
CA MET A 351 -6.04 7.57 20.19
C MET A 351 -5.79 7.33 18.70
N ALA A 352 -4.83 6.46 18.36
CA ALA A 352 -4.55 6.11 16.97
C ALA A 352 -5.74 5.41 16.30
N ARG A 353 -6.42 4.52 17.02
CA ARG A 353 -7.66 3.86 16.53
C ARG A 353 -8.79 4.87 16.32
N ASN A 354 -8.99 5.81 17.24
CA ASN A 354 -10.00 6.87 17.11
C ASN A 354 -9.74 7.72 15.86
N ILE A 355 -8.50 8.17 15.68
CA ILE A 355 -8.10 8.96 14.52
C ILE A 355 -8.32 8.15 13.23
N HIS A 356 -7.84 6.91 13.17
CA HIS A 356 -7.93 6.08 11.97
C HIS A 356 -9.38 5.72 11.61
N GLY A 357 -10.19 5.39 12.62
CA GLY A 357 -11.62 5.10 12.46
C GLY A 357 -12.36 6.27 11.85
N THR A 358 -12.30 7.45 12.47
CA THR A 358 -13.00 8.64 11.95
C THR A 358 -12.41 9.15 10.64
N PHE A 359 -11.09 9.05 10.44
CA PHE A 359 -10.45 9.34 9.14
C PHE A 359 -11.07 8.50 8.02
N HIS A 360 -11.32 7.20 8.26
CA HIS A 360 -11.97 6.32 7.29
C HIS A 360 -13.49 6.48 7.22
N VAL A 361 -14.12 7.23 8.11
CA VAL A 361 -15.50 7.73 7.89
C VAL A 361 -15.48 8.85 6.84
N LEU A 362 -14.52 9.78 6.94
CA LEU A 362 -14.37 10.88 5.97
C LEU A 362 -13.88 10.40 4.60
N LEU A 363 -12.95 9.44 4.61
CA LEU A 363 -12.30 8.88 3.42
C LEU A 363 -12.49 7.36 3.41
N PRO A 364 -13.71 6.88 3.06
CA PRO A 364 -14.05 5.47 3.15
C PRO A 364 -13.18 4.60 2.24
N PRO A 365 -12.75 3.42 2.74
CA PRO A 365 -12.28 2.34 1.90
C PRO A 365 -13.35 1.89 0.90
N ILE A 366 -12.91 1.21 -0.15
CA ILE A 366 -13.76 0.47 -1.08
C ILE A 366 -14.22 -0.80 -0.36
N SER A 367 -15.53 -1.02 -0.25
CA SER A 367 -16.09 -2.08 0.60
C SER A 367 -16.06 -3.44 -0.09
N GLU A 368 -16.19 -3.48 -1.42
CA GLU A 368 -16.31 -4.73 -2.18
C GLU A 368 -15.13 -5.69 -1.95
N PRO A 369 -13.85 -5.25 -1.95
CA PRO A 369 -12.73 -6.13 -1.61
C PRO A 369 -12.73 -6.63 -0.15
N ILE A 370 -13.24 -5.82 0.78
CA ILE A 370 -13.30 -6.16 2.21
C ILE A 370 -14.36 -7.23 2.43
N GLU A 371 -15.54 -7.04 1.83
CA GLU A 371 -16.66 -7.98 1.88
C GLU A 371 -16.27 -9.32 1.23
N ALA A 372 -15.70 -9.29 0.02
CA ALA A 372 -15.24 -10.50 -0.67
C ALA A 372 -14.22 -11.30 0.15
N PHE A 373 -13.35 -10.62 0.89
CA PHE A 373 -12.42 -11.27 1.81
C PHE A 373 -13.13 -11.91 3.01
N ALA A 374 -14.08 -11.22 3.63
CA ALA A 374 -14.86 -11.76 4.73
C ALA A 374 -15.63 -13.03 4.31
N GLU A 375 -16.29 -13.00 3.15
CA GLU A 375 -16.99 -14.16 2.58
C GLU A 375 -16.05 -15.34 2.30
N ARG A 376 -14.85 -15.07 1.77
CA ARG A 376 -13.83 -16.10 1.54
C ARG A 376 -13.40 -16.75 2.85
N LYS A 377 -13.17 -15.97 3.91
CA LYS A 377 -12.84 -16.49 5.25
C LYS A 377 -13.94 -17.38 5.80
N GLU A 378 -15.20 -16.95 5.70
CA GLU A 378 -16.34 -17.74 6.14
C GLU A 378 -16.49 -19.05 5.35
N ARG A 379 -16.28 -19.03 4.04
CA ARG A 379 -16.28 -20.23 3.20
C ARG A 379 -15.21 -21.23 3.62
N ILE A 380 -13.98 -20.78 3.88
CA ILE A 380 -12.89 -21.63 4.37
C ILE A 380 -13.22 -22.20 5.76
N ALA A 381 -13.76 -21.37 6.67
CA ALA A 381 -14.13 -21.80 8.01
C ALA A 381 -15.29 -22.81 8.01
N ARG A 382 -16.24 -22.70 7.08
CA ARG A 382 -17.29 -23.72 6.88
C ARG A 382 -16.70 -25.03 6.38
N HIS A 383 -15.81 -24.99 5.40
CA HIS A 383 -15.16 -26.20 4.88
C HIS A 383 -14.37 -26.94 5.96
N ARG A 384 -13.58 -26.21 6.77
CA ARG A 384 -12.80 -26.79 7.88
C ARG A 384 -13.63 -27.37 9.03
N ARG A 385 -14.89 -26.96 9.17
CA ARG A 385 -15.82 -27.50 10.19
C ARG A 385 -16.60 -28.72 9.68
N GLY A 386 -16.69 -28.89 8.37
CA GLY A 386 -17.36 -30.02 7.72
C GLY A 386 -16.43 -31.16 7.31
N SER A 387 -15.11 -30.93 7.34
CA SER A 387 -14.04 -31.92 7.25
C SER A 387 -13.61 -32.38 8.63
#